data_AF-A0AAW0AHV1-F1
#
_entry.id   AF-A0AAW0AHV1-F1
#
_cell.length_a   1.000
_cell.length_b   1.000
_cell.length_c   1.000
_cell.angle_alpha   90.00
_cell.angle_beta   90.00
_cell.angle_gamma   90.00
#
_symmetry.space_group_name_H-M   'P 1'
#
loop_
_entity.id
_entity.type
_entity.pdbx_description
1 polymer ?
#
loop_
_entity_poly.entity_id
_entity_poly.type
_entity_poly.pdbx_seq_one_letter_code
_entity_poly.pdbx_strand_id
1 'polypeptide(L)'
;MAHLFPTTSGPNDPSGPQLSPEQWNYALFQFLSQSQTMNPPPMQLPTPPASASSQLVLDPMLATQSKQSTESRLEALEQEITRLKAEKRATEDDSENAPEKKRRKRKQKTSPYVLKLSAGLSEEQIKVRKLLMQKVKNEGKRITGRLSDSDSDSDDGDDESDPPSSQATHTMLRYNFAATVTHADNIKVFDRIADLVWTEQHDPASSTYSLGHPNVSFTREDLIEFAKTNFRSWKSKWKGERYPEVRRKQEKAAQKDRQVLRRKELKANRLKAVPDFKQKFKRDPIC
;
A
#
# COMPACT_ATOMS: atom_id res chain seq x y z
N MET A 1 -21.15 1.34 60.26
CA MET A 1 -21.56 0.12 59.53
C MET A 1 -20.55 -0.11 58.43
N ALA A 2 -19.65 -1.07 58.64
CA ALA A 2 -18.56 -1.38 57.72
C ALA A 2 -19.00 -2.52 56.78
N HIS A 3 -19.00 -2.27 55.48
CA HIS A 3 -19.26 -3.31 54.47
C HIS A 3 -17.94 -3.92 54.03
N LEU A 4 -17.74 -5.17 54.44
CA LEU A 4 -16.71 -6.08 53.93
C LEU A 4 -17.19 -6.61 52.58
N PHE A 5 -16.44 -6.34 51.50
CA PHE A 5 -16.61 -7.03 50.22
C PHE A 5 -15.58 -8.16 50.12
N PRO A 6 -15.98 -9.37 49.67
CA PRO A 6 -15.05 -10.48 49.48
C PRO A 6 -14.31 -10.34 48.15
N THR A 7 -12.98 -10.41 48.21
CA THR A 7 -12.09 -10.55 47.05
C THR A 7 -12.17 -11.98 46.50
N THR A 8 -12.71 -12.13 45.29
CA THR A 8 -12.62 -13.39 44.53
C THR A 8 -11.37 -13.35 43.65
N SER A 9 -10.33 -14.08 44.06
CA SER A 9 -9.15 -14.38 43.24
C SER A 9 -9.48 -15.49 42.23
N GLY A 10 -9.58 -15.15 40.94
CA GLY A 10 -9.70 -16.12 39.85
C GLY A 10 -8.31 -16.52 39.31
N PRO A 11 -8.06 -17.81 39.01
CA PRO A 11 -6.81 -18.25 38.40
C PRO A 11 -6.96 -18.21 36.87
N ASN A 12 -6.55 -17.11 36.24
CA ASN A 12 -6.29 -17.07 34.81
C ASN A 12 -4.83 -16.68 34.63
N ASP A 13 -3.99 -17.71 34.61
CA ASP A 13 -2.57 -17.61 34.38
C ASP A 13 -2.31 -18.14 32.96
N PRO A 14 -2.27 -17.28 31.91
CA PRO A 14 -1.93 -17.69 30.56
C PRO A 14 -0.41 -17.82 30.44
N SER A 15 0.17 -18.76 31.19
CA SER A 15 1.56 -19.17 31.07
C SER A 15 1.73 -20.07 29.83
N GLY A 16 1.41 -19.54 28.65
CA GLY A 16 1.81 -20.12 27.38
C GLY A 16 3.27 -19.75 27.09
N PRO A 17 4.10 -20.66 26.55
CA PRO A 17 5.48 -20.34 26.23
C PRO A 17 5.52 -19.20 25.19
N GLN A 18 6.07 -18.05 25.57
CA GLN A 18 6.41 -16.99 24.63
C GLN A 18 7.48 -17.52 23.67
N LEU A 19 7.07 -17.90 22.47
CA LEU A 19 7.99 -18.23 21.39
C LEU A 19 8.60 -16.93 20.86
N SER A 20 9.93 -16.90 20.74
CA SER A 20 10.62 -15.74 20.17
C SER A 20 10.25 -15.56 18.70
N PRO A 21 10.38 -14.35 18.12
CA PRO A 21 10.10 -14.11 16.71
C PRO A 21 10.88 -15.03 15.75
N GLU A 22 12.06 -15.51 16.15
CA GLU A 22 12.84 -16.48 15.38
C GLU A 22 12.22 -17.89 15.41
N GLN A 23 11.64 -18.28 16.55
CA GLN A 23 10.95 -19.57 16.70
C GLN A 23 9.64 -19.61 15.90
N TRP A 24 8.93 -18.47 15.80
CA TRP A 24 7.76 -18.35 14.92
C TRP A 24 8.09 -18.57 13.45
N ASN A 25 9.21 -18.01 12.97
CA ASN A 25 9.66 -18.23 11.59
C ASN A 25 10.03 -19.70 11.33
N TYR A 26 10.62 -20.38 12.31
CA TYR A 26 10.95 -21.80 12.21
C TYR A 26 9.71 -22.70 12.20
N ALA A 27 8.72 -22.40 13.05
CA ALA A 27 7.45 -23.12 13.10
C ALA A 27 6.65 -22.95 11.79
N LEU A 28 6.62 -21.73 11.24
CA LEU A 28 5.94 -21.46 9.97
C LEU A 28 6.62 -22.19 8.79
N PHE A 29 7.96 -22.26 8.80
CA PHE A 29 8.73 -22.97 7.78
C PHE A 29 8.50 -24.48 7.85
N GLN A 30 8.47 -25.07 9.05
CA GLN A 30 8.13 -26.49 9.21
C GLN A 30 6.70 -26.79 8.74
N PHE A 31 5.73 -25.94 9.08
CA PHE A 31 4.35 -26.12 8.65
C PHE A 31 4.21 -26.06 7.11
N LEU A 32 4.86 -25.10 6.45
CA LEU A 32 4.87 -25.04 4.98
C LEU A 32 5.57 -26.26 4.35
N SER A 33 6.65 -26.74 4.95
CA SER A 33 7.37 -27.93 4.43
C SER A 33 6.56 -29.22 4.54
N GLN A 34 5.72 -29.38 5.57
CA GLN A 34 4.85 -30.56 5.71
C GLN A 34 3.66 -30.56 4.73
N SER A 35 3.24 -29.39 4.25
CA SER A 35 2.14 -29.27 3.27
C SER A 35 2.50 -29.70 1.83
N GLN A 36 3.75 -30.07 1.54
CA GLN A 36 4.21 -30.43 0.19
C GLN A 36 4.27 -31.95 -0.11
N THR A 37 3.86 -32.85 0.78
CA THR A 37 3.97 -34.31 0.53
C THR A 37 2.68 -35.01 0.14
N MET A 38 1.56 -34.29 -0.01
CA MET A 38 0.35 -34.86 -0.59
C MET A 38 0.40 -34.77 -2.12
N ASN A 39 1.34 -35.50 -2.72
CA ASN A 39 1.20 -35.92 -4.10
C ASN A 39 -0.07 -36.80 -4.14
N PRO A 40 -1.16 -36.37 -4.80
CA PRO A 40 -2.31 -37.25 -4.96
C PRO A 40 -1.83 -38.53 -5.66
N PRO A 41 -2.28 -39.72 -5.24
CA PRO A 41 -1.97 -40.94 -5.96
C PRO A 41 -2.35 -40.76 -7.43
N PRO A 42 -1.54 -41.22 -8.39
CA PRO A 42 -1.86 -41.09 -9.80
C PRO A 42 -3.22 -41.74 -10.02
N MET A 43 -4.21 -40.93 -10.42
CA MET A 43 -5.49 -41.47 -10.85
C MET A 43 -5.21 -42.42 -12.00
N GLN A 44 -5.39 -43.72 -11.74
CA GLN A 44 -5.35 -44.74 -12.77
C GLN A 44 -6.52 -44.47 -13.71
N LEU A 45 -6.19 -43.89 -14.86
CA LEU A 45 -7.11 -43.83 -15.99
C LEU A 45 -7.52 -45.26 -16.35
N PRO A 46 -8.81 -45.53 -16.56
CA PRO A 46 -9.27 -46.84 -17.00
C PRO A 46 -8.55 -47.22 -18.29
N THR A 47 -7.90 -48.38 -18.25
CA THR A 47 -7.30 -49.02 -19.42
C THR A 47 -8.38 -49.20 -20.48
N PRO A 48 -8.20 -48.63 -21.70
CA PRO A 48 -9.14 -48.86 -22.78
C PRO A 48 -9.17 -50.36 -23.13
N PRO A 49 -10.33 -50.91 -23.52
CA PRO A 49 -10.42 -52.28 -23.98
C PRO A 49 -9.50 -52.45 -25.19
N ALA A 50 -8.72 -53.54 -25.18
CA ALA A 50 -7.85 -53.95 -26.26
C ALA A 50 -8.64 -54.01 -27.58
N SER A 51 -8.59 -52.90 -28.32
CA SER A 51 -9.11 -52.83 -29.67
C SER A 51 -8.08 -53.48 -30.57
N ALA A 52 -8.51 -54.52 -31.26
CA ALA A 52 -7.72 -55.27 -32.21
C ALA A 52 -7.00 -54.30 -33.17
N SER A 53 -5.68 -54.49 -33.29
CA SER A 53 -4.86 -53.84 -34.31
C SER A 53 -5.33 -54.23 -35.70
N SER A 54 -6.29 -53.46 -36.24
CA SER A 54 -6.38 -53.29 -37.68
C SER A 54 -5.26 -52.34 -38.09
N GLN A 55 -4.19 -52.90 -38.67
CA GLN A 55 -3.19 -52.14 -39.42
C GLN A 55 -3.90 -51.48 -40.61
N LEU A 56 -4.47 -50.30 -40.39
CA LEU A 56 -4.80 -49.39 -41.47
C LEU A 56 -3.47 -48.89 -42.03
N VAL A 57 -3.06 -49.47 -43.15
CA VAL A 57 -2.03 -48.94 -44.03
C VAL A 57 -2.52 -47.56 -44.50
N LEU A 58 -2.20 -46.54 -43.71
CA LEU A 58 -2.43 -45.15 -44.08
C LEU A 58 -1.52 -44.85 -45.27
N ASP A 59 -2.16 -44.59 -46.40
CA ASP A 59 -1.53 -44.20 -47.65
C ASP A 59 -0.54 -43.04 -47.38
N PRO A 60 0.78 -43.23 -47.62
CA PRO A 60 1.80 -42.24 -47.25
C PRO A 60 1.58 -40.87 -47.89
N MET A 61 0.82 -40.80 -48.99
CA MET A 61 0.50 -39.56 -49.68
C MET A 61 -0.50 -38.67 -48.92
N LEU A 62 -1.43 -39.26 -48.16
CA LEU A 62 -2.38 -38.51 -47.32
C LEU A 62 -1.70 -37.98 -46.05
N ALA A 63 -0.73 -38.74 -45.53
CA ALA A 63 0.07 -38.31 -44.39
C ALA A 63 0.98 -37.13 -44.72
N THR A 64 1.54 -37.06 -45.94
CA THR A 64 2.35 -35.92 -46.38
C THR A 64 1.52 -34.67 -46.66
N GLN A 65 0.33 -34.80 -47.27
CA GLN A 65 -0.58 -33.66 -47.44
C GLN A 65 -1.07 -33.08 -46.11
N SER A 66 -1.41 -33.95 -45.14
CA SER A 66 -1.83 -33.51 -43.81
C SER A 66 -0.71 -32.75 -43.09
N LYS A 67 0.53 -33.27 -43.16
CA LYS A 67 1.71 -32.59 -42.58
C LYS A 67 1.95 -31.22 -43.21
N GLN A 68 1.91 -31.11 -44.55
CA GLN A 68 2.06 -29.83 -45.24
C GLN A 68 0.97 -28.82 -44.86
N SER A 69 -0.28 -29.27 -44.69
CA SER A 69 -1.38 -28.43 -44.23
C SER A 69 -1.16 -27.92 -42.80
N THR A 70 -0.66 -28.77 -41.90
CA THR A 70 -0.36 -28.37 -40.52
C THR A 70 0.84 -27.42 -40.42
N GLU A 71 1.88 -27.64 -41.21
CA GLU A 71 3.07 -26.78 -41.25
C GLU A 71 2.73 -25.39 -41.79
N SER A 72 1.95 -25.32 -42.88
CA SER A 72 1.47 -24.04 -43.42
C SER A 72 0.61 -23.27 -42.41
N ARG A 73 -0.22 -23.97 -41.62
CA ARG A 73 -1.02 -23.34 -40.55
C ARG A 73 -0.16 -22.83 -39.40
N LEU A 74 0.91 -23.54 -39.03
CA LEU A 74 1.84 -23.10 -38.00
C LEU A 74 2.62 -21.87 -38.46
N GLU A 75 3.10 -21.86 -39.69
CA GLU A 75 3.80 -20.71 -40.26
C GLU A 75 2.90 -19.47 -40.33
N ALA A 76 1.63 -19.63 -40.74
CA ALA A 76 0.65 -18.55 -40.72
C ALA A 76 0.40 -17.99 -39.30
N LEU A 77 0.36 -18.86 -38.29
CA LEU A 77 0.20 -18.43 -36.89
C LEU A 77 1.45 -17.73 -36.35
N GLU A 78 2.65 -18.17 -36.72
CA GLU A 78 3.89 -17.49 -36.33
C GLU A 78 4.00 -16.10 -36.99
N GLN A 79 3.57 -15.97 -38.23
CA GLN A 79 3.46 -14.68 -38.93
C GLN A 79 2.43 -13.76 -38.26
N GLU A 80 1.27 -14.28 -37.86
CA GLU A 80 0.26 -13.48 -37.15
C GLU A 80 0.76 -13.06 -35.76
N ILE A 81 1.45 -13.94 -35.03
CA ILE A 81 2.06 -13.61 -33.74
C ILE A 81 3.15 -12.54 -33.89
N THR A 82 3.98 -12.63 -34.92
CA THR A 82 5.00 -11.60 -35.19
C THR A 82 4.37 -10.28 -35.61
N ARG A 83 3.31 -10.30 -36.43
CA ARG A 83 2.51 -9.12 -36.77
C ARG A 83 1.88 -8.48 -35.53
N LEU A 84 1.22 -9.25 -34.67
CA LEU A 84 0.62 -8.76 -33.43
C LEU A 84 1.67 -8.24 -32.45
N LYS A 85 2.85 -8.86 -32.38
CA LYS A 85 3.98 -8.35 -31.57
C LYS A 85 4.53 -7.05 -32.14
N ALA A 86 4.61 -6.89 -33.46
CA ALA A 86 5.05 -5.67 -34.11
C ALA A 86 4.01 -4.54 -33.96
N GLU A 87 2.73 -4.83 -34.14
CA GLU A 87 1.61 -3.90 -33.93
C GLU A 87 1.55 -3.43 -32.48
N LYS A 88 1.70 -4.36 -31.51
CA LYS A 88 1.78 -4.02 -30.09
C LYS A 88 3.01 -3.16 -29.77
N ARG A 89 4.17 -3.44 -30.37
CA ARG A 89 5.35 -2.57 -30.22
C ARG A 89 5.12 -1.21 -30.83
N ALA A 90 4.46 -1.10 -31.99
CA ALA A 90 4.11 0.18 -32.60
C ALA A 90 3.12 1.00 -31.74
N THR A 91 2.18 0.34 -31.05
CA THR A 91 1.28 1.03 -30.10
C THR A 91 1.94 1.38 -28.76
N GLU A 92 3.00 0.67 -28.37
CA GLU A 92 3.78 0.97 -27.16
C GLU A 92 4.90 2.00 -27.42
N ASP A 93 5.48 2.06 -28.64
CA ASP A 93 6.52 3.04 -29.05
C ASP A 93 5.95 4.37 -29.55
N ASP A 94 4.69 4.44 -30.02
CA ASP A 94 4.01 5.73 -30.25
C ASP A 94 3.57 6.41 -28.92
N SER A 95 3.98 5.83 -27.78
CA SER A 95 4.01 6.52 -26.49
C SER A 95 5.42 6.99 -26.07
N GLU A 96 6.45 6.82 -26.91
CA GLU A 96 7.79 7.41 -26.70
C GLU A 96 8.07 8.64 -27.56
N ASN A 97 7.28 8.88 -28.62
CA ASN A 97 7.28 10.15 -29.37
C ASN A 97 6.05 11.02 -29.08
N ALA A 98 5.48 10.88 -27.88
CA ALA A 98 4.68 11.95 -27.31
C ALA A 98 5.58 13.19 -27.30
N PRO A 99 5.21 14.30 -27.97
CA PRO A 99 6.08 15.47 -28.14
C PRO A 99 6.63 15.77 -26.78
N GLU A 100 7.95 15.64 -26.62
CA GLU A 100 8.68 15.78 -25.37
C GLU A 100 8.02 16.92 -24.63
N LYS A 101 7.11 16.57 -23.71
CA LYS A 101 6.21 17.55 -23.13
C LYS A 101 7.15 18.28 -22.24
N LYS A 102 7.80 19.33 -22.77
CA LYS A 102 8.68 20.26 -22.09
C LYS A 102 7.93 20.48 -20.81
N ARG A 103 8.36 19.80 -19.74
CA ARG A 103 7.69 19.83 -18.45
C ARG A 103 7.90 21.26 -18.10
N ARG A 104 6.92 22.11 -18.45
CA ARG A 104 6.95 23.54 -18.19
C ARG A 104 7.29 23.56 -16.73
N LYS A 105 8.53 23.96 -16.42
CA LYS A 105 8.99 24.08 -15.05
C LYS A 105 8.01 25.07 -14.48
N ARG A 106 6.95 24.55 -13.84
CA ARG A 106 5.93 25.36 -13.18
C ARG A 106 6.78 26.10 -12.18
N LYS A 107 7.04 27.40 -12.46
CA LYS A 107 7.70 28.29 -11.53
C LYS A 107 6.99 28.03 -10.22
N GLN A 108 7.69 27.41 -9.27
CA GLN A 108 7.12 27.18 -7.97
C GLN A 108 6.88 28.58 -7.45
N LYS A 109 5.61 29.00 -7.49
CA LYS A 109 5.21 30.20 -6.76
C LYS A 109 5.69 29.90 -5.35
N THR A 110 6.57 30.76 -4.84
CA THR A 110 7.02 30.78 -3.45
C THR A 110 5.79 31.04 -2.63
N SER A 111 5.01 29.98 -2.40
CA SER A 111 3.78 30.09 -1.67
C SER A 111 4.18 30.34 -0.22
N PRO A 112 3.50 31.25 0.48
CA PRO A 112 3.82 31.59 1.88
C PRO A 112 3.64 30.42 2.87
N TYR A 113 3.24 29.25 2.38
CA TYR A 113 3.01 28.03 3.15
C TYR A 113 4.33 27.35 3.53
N VAL A 114 4.74 27.57 4.78
CA VAL A 114 6.04 27.17 5.33
C VAL A 114 6.24 25.65 5.30
N LEU A 115 5.17 24.86 5.48
CA LEU A 115 5.26 23.40 5.60
C LEU A 115 4.81 22.62 4.35
N LYS A 116 4.47 23.31 3.26
CA LYS A 116 3.93 22.68 2.04
C LYS A 116 4.99 21.93 1.23
N LEU A 117 6.17 22.51 1.09
CA LEU A 117 7.26 21.95 0.27
C LEU A 117 8.00 20.90 1.09
N SER A 118 7.98 19.63 0.65
CA SER A 118 8.76 18.58 1.33
C SER A 118 10.26 18.70 1.09
N ALA A 119 10.67 19.42 0.05
CA ALA A 119 12.08 19.65 -0.26
C ALA A 119 12.59 20.88 0.51
N GLY A 120 13.65 20.70 1.29
CA GLY A 120 14.33 21.78 2.01
C GLY A 120 13.75 22.13 3.39
N LEU A 121 12.86 21.30 3.96
CA LEU A 121 12.44 21.46 5.36
C LEU A 121 13.57 21.03 6.30
N SER A 122 13.76 21.81 7.37
CA SER A 122 14.56 21.41 8.53
C SER A 122 13.99 20.14 9.17
N GLU A 123 14.82 19.35 9.85
CA GLU A 123 14.40 18.14 10.56
C GLU A 123 13.28 18.44 11.58
N GLU A 124 13.36 19.57 12.28
CA GLU A 124 12.31 20.02 13.21
C GLU A 124 10.99 20.30 12.49
N GLN A 125 11.05 20.98 11.34
CA GLN A 125 9.87 21.26 10.52
C GLN A 125 9.24 19.98 9.98
N ILE A 126 10.04 18.96 9.65
CA ILE A 126 9.56 17.64 9.24
C ILE A 126 8.80 16.96 10.40
N LYS A 127 9.36 17.01 11.63
CA LYS A 127 8.72 16.46 12.83
C LYS A 127 7.38 17.16 13.11
N VAL A 128 7.36 18.50 13.12
CA VAL A 128 6.14 19.30 13.32
C VAL A 128 5.11 19.02 12.24
N ARG A 129 5.51 19.00 10.96
CA ARG A 129 4.62 18.65 9.86
C ARG A 129 3.99 17.28 10.03
N LYS A 130 4.78 16.26 10.40
CA LYS A 130 4.28 14.89 10.61
C LYS A 130 3.23 14.87 11.73
N LEU A 131 3.51 15.55 12.84
CA LEU A 131 2.62 15.64 14.00
C LEU A 131 1.32 16.39 13.64
N LEU A 132 1.40 17.56 13.00
CA LEU A 132 0.23 18.31 12.54
C LEU A 132 -0.61 17.51 11.53
N MET A 133 0.03 16.82 10.58
CA MET A 133 -0.69 15.95 9.64
C MET A 133 -1.44 14.81 10.35
N GLN A 134 -0.85 14.24 11.42
CA GLN A 134 -1.48 13.22 12.24
C GLN A 134 -2.68 13.79 13.03
N LYS A 135 -2.55 14.97 13.64
CA LYS A 135 -3.68 15.65 14.31
C LYS A 135 -4.82 15.95 13.34
N VAL A 136 -4.53 16.56 12.19
CA VAL A 136 -5.51 16.83 11.13
C VAL A 136 -6.18 15.54 10.65
N LYS A 137 -5.45 14.42 10.57
CA LYS A 137 -6.01 13.11 10.22
C LYS A 137 -6.98 12.62 11.30
N ASN A 138 -6.60 12.71 12.57
CA ASN A 138 -7.42 12.27 13.71
C ASN A 138 -8.69 13.11 13.84
N GLU A 139 -8.57 14.44 13.76
CA GLU A 139 -9.72 15.33 13.75
C GLU A 139 -10.64 15.10 12.55
N GLY A 140 -10.06 14.84 11.38
CA GLY A 140 -10.83 14.45 10.20
C GLY A 140 -11.62 13.15 10.41
N LYS A 141 -11.05 12.15 11.08
CA LYS A 141 -11.78 10.91 11.44
C LYS A 141 -12.92 11.21 12.42
N ARG A 142 -12.62 11.96 13.48
CA ARG A 142 -13.57 12.35 14.54
C ARG A 142 -14.79 13.07 13.97
N ILE A 143 -14.58 14.15 13.22
CA ILE A 143 -15.67 14.96 12.66
C ILE A 143 -16.50 14.19 11.64
N THR A 144 -15.88 13.31 10.85
CA THR A 144 -16.57 12.60 9.77
C THR A 144 -17.24 11.31 10.22
N GLY A 145 -17.09 10.94 11.49
CA GLY A 145 -17.62 9.68 12.02
C GLY A 145 -17.01 8.45 11.36
N ARG A 146 -15.88 8.59 10.64
CA ARG A 146 -15.08 7.45 10.19
C ARG A 146 -14.30 6.92 11.39
N LEU A 147 -15.02 6.27 12.29
CA LEU A 147 -14.44 5.28 13.20
C LEU A 147 -13.74 4.25 12.32
N SER A 148 -12.54 3.88 12.74
CA SER A 148 -11.61 3.09 11.95
C SER A 148 -12.12 1.66 11.78
N ASP A 149 -12.96 1.40 10.77
CA ASP A 149 -13.15 0.02 10.32
C ASP A 149 -11.84 -0.42 9.64
N SER A 150 -11.05 -1.25 10.34
CA SER A 150 -9.96 -2.12 9.84
C SER A 150 -8.49 -1.65 9.75
N ASP A 151 -8.09 -0.46 10.22
CA ASP A 151 -6.65 -0.06 10.25
C ASP A 151 -6.01 -0.12 11.67
N SER A 152 -6.65 -0.75 12.67
CA SER A 152 -5.99 -1.05 13.97
C SER A 152 -5.16 -2.35 13.85
N ASP A 153 -4.03 -2.28 13.14
CA ASP A 153 -2.87 -3.15 13.40
C ASP A 153 -2.15 -2.63 14.66
N SER A 154 -2.89 -2.44 15.74
CA SER A 154 -2.35 -2.05 17.05
C SER A 154 -2.45 -3.28 17.95
N ASP A 155 -1.35 -4.04 17.89
CA ASP A 155 -0.74 -4.84 18.94
C ASP A 155 -1.36 -4.63 20.34
N ASP A 156 -1.77 -5.76 20.93
CA ASP A 156 -2.40 -5.98 22.23
C ASP A 156 -2.12 -4.91 23.30
N GLY A 157 -3.10 -4.03 23.50
CA GLY A 157 -3.26 -3.26 24.72
C GLY A 157 -4.72 -3.29 25.13
N ASP A 158 -5.03 -4.01 26.21
CA ASP A 158 -6.29 -3.94 26.94
C ASP A 158 -6.58 -2.47 27.31
N ASP A 159 -7.29 -1.76 26.44
CA ASP A 159 -7.85 -0.44 26.72
C ASP A 159 -9.31 -0.64 27.07
N GLU A 160 -9.58 -0.64 28.38
CA GLU A 160 -10.91 -0.61 28.95
C GLU A 160 -11.73 0.47 28.23
N SER A 161 -12.77 0.01 27.53
CA SER A 161 -13.68 0.88 26.80
C SER A 161 -14.54 1.66 27.79
N ASP A 162 -14.05 2.83 28.21
CA ASP A 162 -14.84 3.83 28.90
C ASP A 162 -16.12 4.12 28.09
N PRO A 163 -17.30 4.18 28.73
CA PRO A 163 -18.54 4.50 28.05
C PRO A 163 -18.44 5.88 27.39
N PRO A 164 -19.04 6.08 26.21
CA PRO A 164 -18.90 7.32 25.46
C PRO A 164 -19.45 8.48 26.29
N SER A 165 -18.53 9.25 26.88
CA SER A 165 -18.83 10.48 27.58
C SER A 165 -19.66 11.37 26.65
N SER A 166 -20.80 11.79 27.17
CA SER A 166 -21.85 12.60 26.53
C SER A 166 -21.38 14.03 26.25
N GLN A 167 -20.24 14.19 25.58
CA GLN A 167 -19.67 15.49 25.23
C GLN A 167 -19.94 15.84 23.78
N ALA A 168 -20.82 16.84 23.64
CA ALA A 168 -21.12 17.63 22.46
C ALA A 168 -21.62 16.84 21.23
N THR A 169 -22.84 17.18 20.82
CA THR A 169 -23.44 16.90 19.52
C THR A 169 -22.64 17.57 18.38
N HIS A 170 -21.37 17.20 18.21
CA HIS A 170 -20.57 17.65 17.09
C HIS A 170 -21.29 17.24 15.82
N THR A 171 -21.79 18.24 15.09
CA THR A 171 -22.46 18.05 13.81
C THR A 171 -21.53 17.24 12.92
N MET A 172 -21.87 15.97 12.70
CA MET A 172 -21.05 15.07 11.89
C MET A 172 -21.04 15.58 10.45
N LEU A 173 -19.88 16.06 9.99
CA LEU A 173 -19.72 16.53 8.62
C LEU A 173 -19.21 15.38 7.76
N ARG A 174 -19.93 15.01 6.71
CA ARG A 174 -19.52 13.90 5.82
C ARG A 174 -18.76 14.41 4.59
N TYR A 175 -17.73 13.67 4.20
CA TYR A 175 -17.07 13.91 2.91
C TYR A 175 -17.96 13.51 1.74
N ASN A 176 -17.98 14.36 0.71
CA ASN A 176 -18.47 13.98 -0.60
C ASN A 176 -17.32 13.42 -1.44
N PHE A 177 -17.14 12.09 -1.39
CA PHE A 177 -16.08 11.40 -2.15
C PHE A 177 -16.35 11.35 -3.66
N ALA A 178 -17.59 11.50 -4.10
CA ALA A 178 -17.89 11.62 -5.54
C ALA A 178 -17.31 12.93 -6.10
N ALA A 179 -17.48 14.03 -5.37
CA ALA A 179 -17.02 15.35 -5.77
C ALA A 179 -15.52 15.61 -5.55
N THR A 180 -15.00 16.71 -6.12
CA THR A 180 -13.59 17.13 -6.02
C THR A 180 -13.29 17.82 -4.68
N VAL A 181 -12.02 18.16 -4.47
CA VAL A 181 -11.53 18.91 -3.30
C VAL A 181 -12.16 20.32 -3.21
N THR A 182 -12.65 20.86 -4.33
CA THR A 182 -13.24 22.21 -4.40
C THR A 182 -14.75 22.22 -4.12
N HIS A 183 -15.35 21.07 -3.81
CA HIS A 183 -16.78 20.99 -3.49
C HIS A 183 -17.08 21.68 -2.14
N ALA A 184 -18.18 22.42 -2.06
CA ALA A 184 -18.54 23.20 -0.88
C ALA A 184 -18.59 22.37 0.41
N ASP A 185 -19.20 21.18 0.38
CA ASP A 185 -19.24 20.29 1.56
C ASP A 185 -17.86 19.84 2.02
N ASN A 186 -16.97 19.53 1.08
CA ASN A 186 -15.60 19.12 1.40
C ASN A 186 -14.81 20.31 1.97
N ILE A 187 -15.01 21.51 1.43
CA ILE A 187 -14.40 22.75 1.94
C ILE A 187 -14.83 22.98 3.39
N LYS A 188 -16.13 22.89 3.71
CA LYS A 188 -16.64 23.02 5.09
C LYS A 188 -15.97 22.04 6.05
N VAL A 189 -15.76 20.78 5.61
CA VAL A 189 -15.05 19.79 6.42
C VAL A 189 -13.59 20.20 6.63
N PHE A 190 -12.88 20.64 5.58
CA PHE A 190 -11.48 21.05 5.68
C PHE A 190 -11.30 22.26 6.60
N ASP A 191 -12.15 23.28 6.46
CA ASP A 191 -12.14 24.46 7.31
C ASP A 191 -12.39 24.07 8.77
N ARG A 192 -13.40 23.24 9.04
CA ARG A 192 -13.70 22.81 10.39
C ARG A 192 -12.56 22.03 11.04
N ILE A 193 -11.90 21.14 10.29
CA ILE A 193 -10.73 20.40 10.79
C ILE A 193 -9.58 21.36 11.10
N ALA A 194 -9.30 22.30 10.19
CA ALA A 194 -8.24 23.27 10.37
C ALA A 194 -8.51 24.16 11.59
N ASP A 195 -9.76 24.59 11.80
CA ASP A 195 -10.15 25.40 12.96
C ASP A 195 -9.93 24.65 14.26
N LEU A 196 -10.37 23.40 14.36
CA LEU A 196 -10.21 22.61 15.60
C LEU A 196 -8.73 22.42 15.96
N VAL A 197 -7.90 22.04 14.98
CA VAL A 197 -6.46 21.87 15.22
C VAL A 197 -5.80 23.21 15.51
N TRP A 198 -6.21 24.29 14.84
CA TRP A 198 -5.68 25.63 15.10
C TRP A 198 -5.98 26.10 16.52
N THR A 199 -7.23 25.97 16.96
CA THR A 199 -7.67 26.34 18.31
C THR A 199 -6.97 25.49 19.36
N GLU A 200 -6.85 24.17 19.15
CA GLU A 200 -6.17 23.26 20.09
C GLU A 200 -4.68 23.62 20.27
N GLN A 201 -4.03 24.22 19.26
CA GLN A 201 -2.61 24.56 19.33
C GLN A 201 -2.32 25.99 19.80
N HIS A 202 -3.27 26.90 19.64
CA HIS A 202 -3.07 28.33 19.96
C HIS A 202 -3.81 28.78 21.22
N ASP A 203 -4.83 28.05 21.67
CA ASP A 203 -5.52 28.38 22.91
C ASP A 203 -4.79 27.70 24.09
N PRO A 204 -4.15 28.49 24.98
CA PRO A 204 -3.42 27.94 26.12
C PRO A 204 -4.32 27.18 27.10
N ALA A 205 -5.64 27.46 27.12
CA ALA A 205 -6.58 26.75 27.98
C ALA A 205 -6.99 25.38 27.42
N SER A 206 -6.99 25.22 26.08
CA SER A 206 -7.36 23.96 25.41
C SER A 206 -6.15 23.12 24.96
N SER A 207 -4.95 23.70 24.99
CA SER A 207 -3.72 23.04 24.56
C SER A 207 -3.29 21.97 25.57
N THR A 208 -3.86 20.77 25.43
CA THR A 208 -3.35 19.57 26.11
C THR A 208 -1.98 19.15 25.58
N TYR A 209 -1.62 19.58 24.37
CA TYR A 209 -0.39 19.15 23.69
C TYR A 209 0.23 20.30 22.90
N SER A 210 1.32 20.87 23.41
CA SER A 210 2.12 21.87 22.69
C SER A 210 3.07 21.17 21.70
N LEU A 211 3.25 21.77 20.51
CA LEU A 211 4.30 21.32 19.59
C LEU A 211 5.66 21.52 20.28
N GLY A 212 6.45 20.45 20.44
CA GLY A 212 7.76 20.50 21.09
C GLY A 212 8.83 21.37 20.39
N HIS A 213 8.45 22.17 19.39
CA HIS A 213 9.36 23.00 18.58
C HIS A 213 8.76 24.41 18.41
N PRO A 214 8.96 25.34 19.36
CA PRO A 214 8.37 26.69 19.32
C PRO A 214 8.90 27.55 18.17
N ASN A 215 10.07 27.21 17.62
CA ASN A 215 10.70 27.93 16.51
C ASN A 215 10.07 27.65 15.14
N VAL A 216 9.17 26.67 15.06
CA VAL A 216 8.51 26.29 13.80
C VAL A 216 7.12 26.92 13.75
N SER A 217 6.97 27.95 12.92
CA SER A 217 5.67 28.53 12.63
C SER A 217 4.91 27.73 11.55
N PHE A 218 3.58 27.70 11.68
CA PHE A 218 2.68 27.15 10.67
C PHE A 218 1.43 28.02 10.56
N THR A 219 0.73 27.90 9.43
CA THR A 219 -0.46 28.70 9.13
C THR A 219 -1.71 27.83 9.14
N ARG A 220 -2.89 28.44 9.30
CA ARG A 220 -4.19 27.74 9.17
C ARG A 220 -4.31 27.09 7.79
N GLU A 221 -3.82 27.75 6.75
CA GLU A 221 -3.82 27.25 5.38
C GLU A 221 -2.96 25.98 5.20
N ASP A 222 -1.86 25.83 5.95
CA ASP A 222 -1.08 24.59 5.97
C ASP A 222 -1.95 23.41 6.46
N LEU A 223 -2.75 23.64 7.52
CA LEU A 223 -3.67 22.64 8.06
C LEU A 223 -4.77 22.26 7.05
N ILE A 224 -5.32 23.24 6.32
CA ILE A 224 -6.28 23.00 5.24
C ILE A 224 -5.65 22.13 4.14
N GLU A 225 -4.41 22.43 3.73
CA GLU A 225 -3.72 21.62 2.72
C GLU A 225 -3.42 20.20 3.21
N PHE A 226 -3.11 20.02 4.50
CA PHE A 226 -3.01 18.69 5.11
C PHE A 226 -4.35 17.96 5.07
N ALA A 227 -5.46 18.64 5.40
CA ALA A 227 -6.80 18.05 5.34
C ALA A 227 -7.16 17.62 3.91
N LYS A 228 -6.87 18.46 2.90
CA LYS A 228 -7.03 18.11 1.48
C LYS A 228 -6.20 16.89 1.09
N THR A 229 -4.97 16.79 1.60
CA THR A 229 -4.08 15.64 1.34
C THR A 229 -4.64 14.36 1.92
N ASN A 230 -5.14 14.40 3.16
CA ASN A 230 -5.82 13.27 3.79
C ASN A 230 -7.07 12.85 3.02
N PHE A 231 -7.91 13.80 2.59
CA PHE A 231 -9.08 13.52 1.76
C PHE A 231 -8.72 12.85 0.44
N ARG A 232 -7.66 13.29 -0.26
CA ARG A 232 -7.21 12.63 -1.50
C ARG A 232 -6.83 11.17 -1.26
N SER A 233 -6.17 10.89 -0.14
CA SER A 233 -5.83 9.52 0.27
C SER A 233 -7.09 8.69 0.55
N TRP A 234 -8.00 9.21 1.36
CA TRP A 234 -9.28 8.54 1.67
C TRP A 234 -10.17 8.34 0.45
N LYS A 235 -10.25 9.33 -0.45
CA LYS A 235 -10.95 9.21 -1.72
C LYS A 235 -10.33 8.12 -2.60
N SER A 236 -9.01 7.96 -2.59
CA SER A 236 -8.33 6.90 -3.31
C SER A 236 -8.67 5.51 -2.75
N LYS A 237 -8.71 5.37 -1.41
CA LYS A 237 -9.17 4.13 -0.73
C LYS A 237 -10.64 3.82 -1.07
N TRP A 238 -11.53 4.79 -0.89
CA TRP A 238 -12.96 4.68 -1.22
C TRP A 238 -13.21 4.27 -2.68
N LYS A 239 -12.41 4.79 -3.63
CA LYS A 239 -12.47 4.34 -5.02
C LYS A 239 -12.05 2.88 -5.17
N GLY A 240 -11.02 2.43 -4.46
CA GLY A 240 -10.59 1.03 -4.48
C GLY A 240 -11.65 0.08 -3.90
N GLU A 241 -12.36 0.50 -2.85
CA GLU A 241 -13.46 -0.26 -2.27
C GLU A 241 -14.64 -0.40 -3.24
N ARG A 242 -14.98 0.68 -3.95
CA ARG A 242 -16.13 0.71 -4.87
C ARG A 242 -15.85 0.08 -6.24
N TYR A 243 -14.59 0.11 -6.68
CA TYR A 243 -14.18 -0.27 -8.03
C TYR A 243 -13.01 -1.28 -7.97
N PRO A 244 -13.29 -2.60 -8.06
CA PRO A 244 -12.28 -3.64 -7.86
C PRO A 244 -11.11 -3.58 -8.86
N GLU A 245 -11.37 -3.12 -10.09
CA GLU A 245 -10.35 -2.91 -11.11
C GLU A 245 -9.35 -1.80 -10.72
N VAL A 246 -9.83 -0.75 -10.03
CA VAL A 246 -8.98 0.32 -9.50
C VAL A 246 -8.13 -0.23 -8.37
N ARG A 247 -8.70 -1.03 -7.46
CA ARG A 247 -7.96 -1.69 -6.38
C ARG A 247 -6.85 -2.57 -6.92
N ARG A 248 -7.15 -3.46 -7.88
CA ARG A 248 -6.15 -4.33 -8.53
C ARG A 248 -5.02 -3.53 -9.17
N LYS A 249 -5.32 -2.38 -9.79
CA LYS A 249 -4.31 -1.49 -10.37
C LYS A 249 -3.42 -0.85 -9.30
N GLN A 250 -4.01 -0.41 -8.18
CA GLN A 250 -3.28 0.16 -7.04
C GLN A 250 -2.37 -0.88 -6.39
N GLU A 251 -2.85 -2.11 -6.16
CA GLU A 251 -2.05 -3.21 -5.61
C GLU A 251 -0.85 -3.54 -6.49
N LYS A 252 -1.04 -3.66 -7.82
CA LYS A 252 0.07 -3.86 -8.76
C LYS A 252 1.09 -2.72 -8.73
N ALA A 253 0.63 -1.48 -8.62
CA ALA A 253 1.53 -0.33 -8.49
C ALA A 253 2.32 -0.38 -7.18
N ALA A 254 1.66 -0.66 -6.05
CA ALA A 254 2.31 -0.82 -4.76
C ALA A 254 3.36 -1.94 -4.75
N GLN A 255 3.08 -3.07 -5.43
CA GLN A 255 4.05 -4.16 -5.58
C GLN A 255 5.30 -3.71 -6.36
N LYS A 256 5.12 -2.97 -7.46
CA LYS A 256 6.23 -2.42 -8.24
C LYS A 256 7.05 -1.43 -7.39
N ASP A 257 6.39 -0.55 -6.66
CA ASP A 257 7.07 0.43 -5.80
C ASP A 257 7.90 -0.26 -4.71
N ARG A 258 7.37 -1.31 -4.07
CA ARG A 258 8.12 -2.14 -3.11
C ARG A 258 9.37 -2.75 -3.74
N GLN A 259 9.29 -3.27 -4.97
CA GLN A 259 10.45 -3.81 -5.67
C GLN A 259 11.51 -2.74 -5.95
N VAL A 260 11.09 -1.54 -6.38
CA VAL A 260 11.99 -0.41 -6.63
C VAL A 260 12.68 0.04 -5.34
N LEU A 261 11.94 0.16 -4.24
CA LEU A 261 12.50 0.52 -2.94
C LEU A 261 13.51 -0.51 -2.46
N ARG A 262 13.18 -1.81 -2.55
CA ARG A 262 14.10 -2.91 -2.22
C ARG A 262 15.39 -2.85 -3.04
N ARG A 263 15.30 -2.58 -4.34
CA ARG A 263 16.49 -2.43 -5.21
C ARG A 263 17.35 -1.23 -4.78
N LYS A 264 16.72 -0.09 -4.45
CA LYS A 264 17.44 1.10 -3.96
C LYS A 264 18.14 0.84 -2.63
N GLU A 265 17.45 0.18 -1.71
CA GLU A 265 17.99 -0.21 -0.40
C GLU A 265 19.17 -1.18 -0.55
N LEU A 266 19.03 -2.24 -1.34
CA LEU A 266 20.12 -3.17 -1.63
C LEU A 266 21.33 -2.46 -2.24
N LYS A 267 21.10 -1.51 -3.16
CA LYS A 267 22.18 -0.69 -3.72
C LYS A 267 22.85 0.17 -2.65
N ALA A 268 22.08 0.84 -1.79
CA ALA A 268 22.62 1.63 -0.69
C ALA A 268 23.43 0.78 0.30
N ASN A 269 22.94 -0.42 0.65
CA ASN A 269 23.64 -1.34 1.53
C ASN A 269 24.94 -1.87 0.92
N ARG A 270 24.94 -2.19 -0.38
CA ARG A 270 26.17 -2.53 -1.11
C ARG A 270 27.18 -1.40 -1.07
N LEU A 271 26.76 -0.16 -1.35
CA LEU A 271 27.64 1.01 -1.29
C LEU A 271 28.23 1.23 0.11
N LYS A 272 27.45 0.98 1.18
CA LYS A 272 27.94 1.06 2.56
C LYS A 272 28.99 -0.01 2.90
N ALA A 273 28.93 -1.20 2.30
CA ALA A 273 29.86 -2.31 2.57
C ALA A 273 31.15 -2.26 1.74
N VAL A 274 31.20 -1.41 0.70
CA VAL A 274 32.37 -1.27 -0.19
C VAL A 274 33.66 -0.86 0.55
N PRO A 275 33.65 0.10 1.49
CA PRO A 275 34.86 0.48 2.22
C PRO A 275 35.48 -0.71 2.98
N ASP A 276 34.66 -1.46 3.73
CA ASP A 276 35.10 -2.62 4.50
C ASP A 276 35.67 -3.72 3.60
N PHE A 277 35.01 -3.97 2.46
CA PHE A 277 35.47 -4.94 1.48
C PHE A 277 36.82 -4.53 0.86
N LYS A 278 36.97 -3.26 0.48
CA LYS A 278 38.23 -2.71 -0.06
C LYS A 278 39.37 -2.84 0.94
N GLN A 279 39.10 -2.57 2.22
CA GLN A 279 40.09 -2.71 3.28
C GLN A 279 40.55 -4.17 3.45
N LYS A 280 39.60 -5.11 3.43
CA LYS A 280 39.88 -6.53 3.65
C LYS A 280 40.54 -7.23 2.46
N PHE A 281 40.07 -6.96 1.24
CA PHE A 281 40.46 -7.70 0.05
C PHE A 281 41.34 -6.91 -0.92
N LYS A 282 41.62 -5.62 -0.63
CA LYS A 282 42.43 -4.72 -1.47
C LYS A 282 41.97 -4.67 -2.94
N ARG A 283 40.69 -4.92 -3.20
CA ARG A 283 40.04 -4.87 -4.52
C ARG A 283 38.71 -4.13 -4.40
N ASP A 284 38.34 -3.39 -5.46
CA ASP A 284 37.05 -2.72 -5.54
C ASP A 284 35.99 -3.73 -6.05
N PRO A 285 34.92 -4.01 -5.30
CA PRO A 285 33.87 -4.93 -5.74
C PRO A 285 32.92 -4.32 -6.79
N ILE A 286 33.07 -3.03 -7.13
CA ILE A 286 32.21 -2.33 -8.10
C ILE A 286 32.91 -2.15 -9.47
N CYS A 287 34.24 -2.28 -9.52
CA CYS A 287 35.02 -2.18 -10.76
C CYS A 287 35.02 -3.46 -11.59
#